data_AF-A0A1W6TQG7-F1
#
_entry.id   AF-A0A1W6TQG7-F1
#
_cell.length_a   1.000
_cell.length_b   1.000
_cell.length_c   1.000
_cell.angle_alpha   90.00
_cell.angle_beta   90.00
_cell.angle_gamma   90.00
#
_symmetry.space_group_name_H-M   'P 1'
#
loop_
_entity.id
_entity.type
_entity.pdbx_description
1 polymer ?
#
loop_
_entity_poly.entity_id
_entity_poly.type
_entity_poly.pdbx_seq_one_letter_code
_entity_poly.pdbx_strand_id
1 'polypeptide(L)'
;MVGNIVTKILNQYFDGNYGRMARLFGVSPMAVHKWEVDGEFPAKRGRTQQAHELTGIDHKTLTPSIYKSPEGFETRLREFRQVE
;
A
#
# COMPACT_ATOMS: atom_id res chain seq x y z
N MET A 1 -18.54 -5.13 -6.99
CA MET A 1 -17.51 -5.12 -5.94
C MET A 1 -16.54 -3.99 -6.23
N VAL A 2 -16.44 -3.00 -5.35
CA VAL A 2 -15.40 -1.97 -5.47
C VAL A 2 -14.10 -2.62 -5.03
N GLY A 3 -13.24 -3.01 -5.98
CA GLY A 3 -11.93 -3.59 -5.66
C GLY A 3 -11.05 -2.59 -4.90
N ASN A 4 -10.17 -3.09 -4.02
CA ASN A 4 -9.18 -2.26 -3.33
C ASN A 4 -8.11 -1.72 -4.31
N ILE A 5 -7.17 -0.92 -3.81
CA ILE A 5 -6.18 -0.26 -4.67
C ILE A 5 -5.32 -1.26 -5.45
N VAL A 6 -4.98 -2.40 -4.85
CA VAL A 6 -4.21 -3.46 -5.49
C VAL A 6 -5.04 -4.14 -6.58
N THR A 7 -6.31 -4.49 -6.31
CA THR A 7 -7.22 -5.04 -7.34
C THR A 7 -7.37 -4.08 -8.52
N LYS A 8 -7.51 -2.77 -8.26
CA LYS A 8 -7.63 -1.75 -9.31
C LYS A 8 -6.39 -1.72 -10.20
N ILE A 9 -5.21 -1.68 -9.60
CA ILE A 9 -3.93 -1.66 -10.33
C ILE A 9 -3.71 -2.98 -11.08
N LEU A 10 -4.03 -4.12 -10.46
CA LEU A 10 -3.94 -5.43 -11.07
C LEU A 10 -4.79 -5.53 -12.34
N ASN A 11 -6.05 -5.09 -12.28
CA ASN A 11 -6.95 -5.13 -13.44
C ASN A 11 -6.54 -4.13 -14.52
N GLN A 12 -6.14 -2.92 -14.14
CA GLN A 12 -5.83 -1.85 -15.09
C GLN A 12 -4.50 -2.05 -15.83
N TYR A 13 -3.45 -2.52 -15.15
CA TYR A 13 -2.10 -2.59 -15.71
C TYR A 13 -1.67 -4.02 -16.08
N PHE A 14 -2.38 -5.04 -15.60
CA PHE A 14 -1.97 -6.44 -15.75
C PHE A 14 -3.10 -7.38 -16.18
N ASP A 15 -4.28 -6.86 -16.56
CA ASP A 15 -5.45 -7.64 -16.98
C ASP A 15 -5.89 -8.69 -15.94
N GLY A 16 -5.77 -8.38 -14.64
CA GLY A 16 -6.11 -9.33 -13.58
C GLY A 16 -5.05 -10.42 -13.36
N ASN A 17 -3.92 -10.39 -14.08
CA ASN A 17 -2.94 -11.48 -14.08
C ASN A 17 -1.86 -11.29 -13.00
N TYR A 18 -1.97 -12.05 -11.90
CA TYR A 18 -0.97 -12.04 -10.83
C TYR A 18 0.45 -12.35 -11.30
N GLY A 19 0.61 -13.24 -12.30
CA GLY A 19 1.92 -13.62 -12.82
C GLY A 19 2.66 -12.46 -13.49
N ARG A 20 1.96 -11.63 -14.25
CA ARG A 20 2.54 -10.44 -14.90
C ARG A 20 2.96 -9.40 -13.86
N MET A 21 2.10 -9.10 -12.90
CA MET A 21 2.42 -8.17 -11.82
C MET A 21 3.57 -8.70 -10.98
N ALA A 22 3.55 -9.97 -10.61
CA ALA A 22 4.62 -10.61 -9.84
C ALA A 22 5.97 -10.54 -10.57
N ARG A 23 5.98 -10.71 -11.89
CA ARG A 23 7.19 -10.56 -12.71
C ARG A 23 7.74 -9.13 -12.66
N LEU A 24 6.90 -8.11 -12.87
CA LEU A 24 7.34 -6.71 -12.82
C LEU A 24 7.92 -6.35 -11.43
N PHE A 25 7.21 -6.76 -10.38
CA PHE A 25 7.64 -6.51 -9.02
C PHE A 25 8.71 -7.51 -8.55
N GLY A 26 9.17 -8.47 -9.34
CA GLY A 26 10.16 -9.47 -8.90
C GLY A 26 9.76 -10.20 -7.60
N VAL A 27 8.52 -10.67 -7.52
CA VAL A 27 7.95 -11.44 -6.40
C VAL A 27 7.21 -12.68 -6.92
N SER A 28 6.64 -13.48 -6.02
CA SER A 28 5.75 -14.58 -6.40
C SER A 28 4.30 -14.09 -6.62
N PRO A 29 3.49 -14.78 -7.45
CA PRO A 29 2.07 -14.49 -7.59
C PRO A 29 1.30 -14.53 -6.26
N MET A 30 1.70 -15.42 -5.36
CA MET A 30 1.12 -15.50 -4.01
C MET A 30 1.37 -14.22 -3.18
N ALA A 31 2.52 -13.57 -3.34
CA ALA A 31 2.78 -12.30 -2.69
C ALA A 31 1.82 -11.21 -3.21
N VAL A 32 1.57 -11.17 -4.52
CA VAL A 32 0.60 -10.24 -5.11
C VAL A 32 -0.82 -10.51 -4.59
N HIS A 33 -1.23 -11.77 -4.54
CA HIS A 33 -2.52 -12.16 -3.97
C HIS A 33 -2.63 -11.71 -2.50
N LYS A 34 -1.57 -11.86 -1.70
CA LYS A 34 -1.55 -11.35 -0.34
C LYS A 34 -1.76 -9.83 -0.28
N TRP A 35 -1.08 -9.06 -1.13
CA TRP A 35 -1.27 -7.60 -1.18
C TRP A 35 -2.70 -7.24 -1.55
N GLU A 36 -3.32 -8.01 -2.44
CA GLU A 36 -4.72 -7.83 -2.78
C GLU A 36 -5.65 -8.14 -1.61
N VAL A 37 -5.40 -9.20 -0.85
CA VAL A 37 -6.16 -9.50 0.37
C VAL A 37 -5.98 -8.41 1.43
N ASP A 38 -4.74 -7.96 1.65
CA ASP A 38 -4.40 -6.89 2.58
C ASP A 38 -4.96 -5.53 2.12
N GLY A 39 -5.22 -5.40 0.82
CA GLY A 39 -5.82 -4.22 0.18
C GLY A 39 -4.86 -3.06 -0.03
N GLU A 40 -3.55 -3.28 0.10
CA GLU A 40 -2.51 -2.26 -0.02
C GLU A 40 -1.17 -2.87 -0.46
N PHE A 41 -0.29 -2.02 -1.01
CA PHE A 41 1.09 -2.40 -1.29
C PHE A 41 1.93 -2.39 -0.01
N PRO A 42 2.91 -3.28 0.14
CA PRO A 42 3.73 -3.30 1.34
C PRO A 42 4.75 -2.15 1.33
N ALA A 43 4.87 -1.44 2.46
CA ALA A 43 5.87 -0.40 2.66
C ALA A 43 7.33 -0.89 2.62
N LYS A 44 7.54 -2.21 2.69
CA LYS A 44 8.87 -2.80 2.77
C LYS A 44 9.48 -2.97 1.38
N ARG A 45 10.81 -2.89 1.30
CA ARG A 45 11.59 -3.22 0.10
C ARG A 45 11.18 -2.42 -1.16
N GLY A 46 10.73 -1.17 -0.98
CA GLY A 46 10.43 -0.25 -2.08
C GLY A 46 9.22 -0.61 -2.95
N ARG A 47 8.31 -1.50 -2.52
CA ARG A 47 7.17 -1.93 -3.36
C ARG A 47 6.14 -0.82 -3.57
N THR A 48 5.85 -0.05 -2.52
CA THR A 48 5.02 1.16 -2.65
C THR A 48 5.63 2.17 -3.62
N GLN A 49 6.96 2.33 -3.61
CA GLN A 49 7.66 3.21 -4.55
C GLN A 49 7.52 2.70 -6.00
N GLN A 50 7.71 1.42 -6.25
CA GLN A 50 7.52 0.82 -7.59
C GLN A 50 6.07 0.97 -8.07
N ALA A 51 5.09 0.81 -7.18
CA ALA A 51 3.68 1.03 -7.52
C ALA A 51 3.39 2.51 -7.81
N HIS A 52 4.01 3.44 -7.08
CA HIS A 52 3.93 4.87 -7.36
C HIS A 52 4.54 5.19 -8.74
N GLU A 53 5.72 4.67 -9.05
CA GLU A 53 6.38 4.86 -10.36
C GLU A 53 5.54 4.32 -11.52
N LEU A 54 4.87 3.18 -11.32
CA LEU A 54 3.98 2.58 -12.33
C LEU A 54 2.72 3.41 -12.57
N THR A 55 2.15 4.02 -11.54
CA THR A 55 0.75 4.50 -11.56
C THR A 55 0.59 6.00 -11.35
N GLY A 56 1.62 6.68 -10.83
CA GLY A 56 1.56 8.06 -10.34
C GLY A 56 0.74 8.25 -9.05
N ILE A 57 0.20 7.19 -8.45
CA ILE A 57 -0.68 7.29 -7.28
C ILE A 57 0.14 7.56 -6.03
N ASP A 58 -0.33 8.48 -5.19
CA ASP A 58 0.34 8.86 -3.94
C ASP A 58 0.54 7.68 -2.97
N HIS A 59 1.70 7.64 -2.31
CA HIS A 59 2.08 6.58 -1.37
C HIS A 59 1.06 6.39 -0.24
N LYS A 60 0.37 7.44 0.22
CA LYS A 60 -0.67 7.33 1.26
C LYS A 60 -1.90 6.55 0.81
N THR A 61 -2.17 6.55 -0.49
CA THR A 61 -3.25 5.76 -1.08
C THR A 61 -2.80 4.33 -1.34
N LEU A 62 -1.54 4.13 -1.73
CA LEU A 62 -0.98 2.81 -2.01
C LEU A 62 -0.70 1.98 -0.75
N THR A 63 -0.35 2.64 0.37
CA THR A 63 -0.04 2.01 1.66
C THR A 63 -0.60 2.85 2.81
N PRO A 64 -1.92 2.90 3.01
CA PRO A 64 -2.53 3.71 4.05
C PRO A 64 -2.13 3.29 5.47
N SER A 65 -1.84 2.01 5.72
CA SER A 65 -1.54 1.52 7.07
C SER A 65 -0.37 2.22 7.75
N ILE A 66 0.68 2.58 7.01
CA ILE A 66 1.88 3.23 7.58
C ILE A 66 1.68 4.70 7.93
N TYR A 67 0.63 5.33 7.39
CA TYR A 67 0.32 6.74 7.66
C TYR A 67 -0.76 6.92 8.72
N LYS A 68 -1.25 5.82 9.32
CA LYS A 68 -2.16 5.89 10.46
C LYS A 68 -1.38 6.29 11.70
N SER A 69 -1.86 7.32 12.40
CA SER A 69 -1.33 7.69 13.72
C SER A 69 -1.41 6.48 14.66
N PRO A 70 -0.33 6.17 15.41
CA PRO A 70 -0.38 5.16 16.44
C PRO A 70 -1.47 5.47 17.46
N GLU A 71 -2.09 4.43 18.01
CA GLU A 71 -3.08 4.59 19.06
C GLU A 71 -2.50 5.39 20.24
N GLY A 72 -3.28 6.35 20.75
CA GLY A 72 -2.88 7.23 21.84
C GLY A 72 -1.78 8.26 21.52
N PHE A 73 -1.30 8.37 20.26
CA PHE A 73 -0.32 9.40 19.90
C PHE A 73 -0.88 10.82 20.07
N GLU A 74 -2.12 11.07 19.64
CA GLU A 74 -2.76 12.38 19.78
C GLU A 74 -2.88 12.83 21.25
N THR A 75 -3.15 11.89 22.16
CA THR A 75 -3.20 12.17 23.61
C THR A 75 -1.82 12.60 24.12
N ARG A 76 -0.77 11.81 23.84
CA ARG A 76 0.62 12.13 24.23
C ARG A 76 1.10 13.44 23.62
N LEU A 77 0.71 13.73 22.38
CA LEU A 77 1.05 14.98 21.70
C LEU A 77 0.39 16.20 22.36
N ARG A 78 -0.86 16.05 22.81
CA ARG A 78 -1.56 17.10 23.56
C ARG A 78 -0.91 17.36 24.91
N GLU A 79 -0.56 16.30 25.64
CA GLU A 79 0.15 16.39 26.92
C GLU A 79 1.49 17.12 26.77
N PHE A 80 2.29 16.78 25.75
CA PHE A 80 3.55 17.46 25.47
C PHE A 80 3.38 18.97 25.25
N ARG A 81 2.40 19.38 24.44
CA ARG A 81 2.15 20.80 24.11
C ARG A 81 1.61 21.64 25.27
N GLN A 82 1.17 21.04 26.37
CA GLN A 82 0.67 21.75 27.54
C GLN A 82 1.76 21.99 28.60
N VAL A 83 2.93 21.36 28.44
CA VAL A 83 4.07 21.49 29.35
C VAL A 83 5.06 22.57 28.85
N GLU A 84 4.94 23.02 27.60
CA GLU A 84 5.58 24.23 27.04
C GLU A 84 4.66 25.45 27.18
#